data_AF-L8G0P7-F1
#
_entry.id   AF-L8G0P7-F1
#
_cell.length_a   1.000
_cell.length_b   1.000
_cell.length_c   1.000
_cell.angle_alpha   90.00
_cell.angle_beta   90.00
_cell.angle_gamma   90.00
#
_symmetry.space_group_name_H-M   'P 1'
#
loop_
_entity.id
_entity.type
_entity.pdbx_description
1 polymer ?
#
loop_
_entity_poly.entity_id
_entity_poly.type
_entity_poly.pdbx_seq_one_letter_code
_entity_poly.pdbx_strand_id
1 'polypeptide(L)'
;MLPSRFACREERLATEGRLKYRGTARVGLEVLHFTWNEPREPNQKSLNKLKKCFEKGQCDRVTRNHIPVVIDQSQLDDVLHASQVSAERLLTNADPHPELRFPSGSQLRCLHGRHRVLAAREVLPPQERWWTVDIYLADIDEELKKALIEEHSNEQPPSDGEIYCKIRKYQRKRDRYSEMRWWARLSDHGTRCLEQLFRHGDFKAAFDDLLDIPGLWGGMRISTLNRMIS
;
A
#
# COMPACT_ATOMS: atom_id res chain seq x y z
N MET A 1 -12.39 -33.00 -0.93
CA MET A 1 -11.30 -32.00 -0.85
C MET A 1 -11.95 -30.69 -0.48
N LEU A 2 -11.74 -30.19 0.74
CA LEU A 2 -12.20 -28.85 1.11
C LEU A 2 -11.31 -27.85 0.36
N PRO A 3 -11.85 -26.90 -0.42
CA PRO A 3 -11.04 -25.82 -0.97
C PRO A 3 -10.28 -25.17 0.19
N SER A 4 -8.98 -24.90 -0.01
CA SER A 4 -8.16 -24.33 1.05
C SER A 4 -8.82 -23.02 1.50
N ARG A 5 -8.96 -22.80 2.81
CA ARG A 5 -9.57 -21.57 3.37
C ARG A 5 -8.88 -20.29 2.86
N PHE A 6 -7.67 -20.42 2.33
CA PHE A 6 -6.87 -19.38 1.72
C PHE A 6 -7.37 -19.02 0.31
N ALA A 7 -7.62 -20.03 -0.54
CA ALA A 7 -8.16 -19.81 -1.89
C ALA A 7 -9.53 -19.14 -1.86
N CYS A 8 -10.43 -19.57 -0.96
CA CYS A 8 -11.73 -18.92 -0.79
C CYS A 8 -11.62 -17.46 -0.33
N ARG A 9 -10.60 -17.13 0.48
CA ARG A 9 -10.35 -15.75 0.93
C ARG A 9 -9.84 -14.88 -0.22
N GLU A 10 -8.89 -15.39 -1.00
CA GLU A 10 -8.34 -14.71 -2.17
C GLU A 10 -9.42 -14.45 -3.23
N GLU A 11 -10.24 -15.45 -3.52
CA GLU A 11 -11.35 -15.34 -4.47
C GLU A 11 -12.40 -14.32 -4.00
N ARG A 12 -12.71 -14.30 -2.70
CA ARG A 12 -13.61 -13.28 -2.12
C ARG A 12 -13.06 -11.88 -2.30
N LEU A 13 -11.79 -11.65 -1.94
CA LEU A 13 -11.14 -10.34 -2.08
C LEU A 13 -11.06 -9.90 -3.55
N ALA A 14 -10.76 -10.82 -4.47
CA ALA A 14 -10.73 -10.54 -5.90
C ALA A 14 -12.13 -10.23 -6.46
N THR A 15 -13.16 -10.90 -5.97
CA THR A 15 -14.55 -10.63 -6.35
C THR A 15 -15.00 -9.27 -5.86
N GLU A 16 -14.73 -8.96 -4.59
CA GLU A 16 -15.06 -7.66 -4.00
C GLU A 16 -14.28 -6.52 -4.66
N GLY A 17 -12.98 -6.71 -4.90
CA GLY A 17 -12.15 -5.74 -5.62
C GLY A 17 -12.74 -5.40 -6.99
N ARG A 18 -13.16 -6.41 -7.76
CA ARG A 18 -13.82 -6.20 -9.06
C ARG A 18 -15.17 -5.48 -8.95
N LEU A 19 -15.95 -5.75 -7.90
CA LEU A 19 -17.25 -5.10 -7.69
C LEU A 19 -17.13 -3.63 -7.28
N LYS A 20 -16.11 -3.31 -6.47
CA LYS A 20 -15.89 -1.98 -5.91
C LYS A 20 -14.99 -1.09 -6.77
N TYR A 21 -14.26 -1.68 -7.70
CA TYR A 21 -13.49 -0.96 -8.70
C TYR A 21 -14.40 -0.18 -9.66
N ARG A 22 -14.05 1.07 -9.92
CA ARG A 22 -14.79 2.02 -10.75
C ARG A 22 -13.99 2.50 -11.96
N GLY A 23 -12.79 1.96 -12.16
CA GLY A 23 -11.95 2.24 -13.33
C GLY A 23 -10.69 3.03 -12.99
N THR A 24 -9.99 3.44 -14.04
CA THR A 24 -8.70 4.13 -13.94
C THR A 24 -8.77 5.51 -14.60
N ALA A 25 -8.17 6.50 -13.94
CA ALA A 25 -8.19 7.89 -14.40
C ALA A 25 -6.87 8.61 -14.10
N ARG A 26 -6.65 9.74 -14.78
CA ARG A 26 -5.61 10.71 -14.43
C ARG A 26 -6.20 11.79 -13.53
N VAL A 27 -5.50 12.10 -12.46
CA VAL A 27 -5.89 13.17 -11.52
C VAL A 27 -4.68 14.04 -11.20
N GLY A 28 -4.93 15.30 -10.88
CA GLY A 28 -3.88 16.21 -10.42
C GLY A 28 -3.26 15.78 -9.09
N LEU A 29 -1.98 16.06 -8.86
CA LEU A 29 -1.32 15.69 -7.61
C LEU A 29 -1.89 16.41 -6.39
N GLU A 30 -2.52 17.57 -6.57
CA GLU A 30 -3.08 18.40 -5.51
C GLU A 30 -4.30 17.79 -4.83
N VAL A 31 -5.08 16.96 -5.54
CA VAL A 31 -6.27 16.32 -4.97
C VAL A 31 -5.92 15.11 -4.11
N LEU A 32 -4.73 14.54 -4.32
CA LEU A 32 -4.26 13.33 -3.65
C LEU A 32 -3.94 13.62 -2.17
N HIS A 33 -4.72 13.02 -1.28
CA HIS A 33 -4.58 13.15 0.16
C HIS A 33 -4.27 11.82 0.83
N PHE A 34 -3.29 11.84 1.73
CA PHE A 34 -2.81 10.68 2.48
C PHE A 34 -3.12 10.86 3.96
N THR A 35 -3.83 9.90 4.56
CA THR A 35 -4.11 9.96 6.00
C THR A 35 -2.86 9.62 6.80
N TRP A 36 -2.64 10.33 7.91
CA TRP A 36 -1.47 10.18 8.79
C TRP A 36 -1.28 8.78 9.40
N ASN A 37 -2.31 7.92 9.37
CA ASN A 37 -2.26 6.56 9.91
C ASN A 37 -1.73 5.51 8.92
N GLU A 38 -1.19 5.92 7.76
CA GLU A 38 -0.48 4.99 6.89
C GLU A 38 0.82 4.52 7.57
N PRO A 39 1.13 3.21 7.53
CA PRO A 39 2.16 2.61 8.37
C PRO A 39 3.60 3.03 8.02
N ARG A 40 3.83 3.78 6.94
CA ARG A 40 5.16 4.17 6.47
C ARG A 40 5.31 5.70 6.48
N GLU A 41 6.05 6.20 7.45
CA GLU A 41 6.49 7.59 7.41
C GLU A 41 7.40 7.84 6.19
N PRO A 42 7.42 9.06 5.62
CA PRO A 42 8.27 9.39 4.50
C PRO A 42 9.76 9.25 4.84
N ASN A 43 10.40 8.15 4.44
CA ASN A 43 11.84 8.01 4.58
C ASN A 43 12.56 8.86 3.52
N GLN A 44 13.39 9.80 3.97
CA GLN A 44 14.18 10.68 3.10
C GLN A 44 15.05 9.90 2.09
N LYS A 45 15.59 8.74 2.47
CA LYS A 45 16.39 7.91 1.57
C LYS A 45 15.56 7.37 0.41
N SER A 46 14.34 6.92 0.69
CA SER A 46 13.41 6.40 -0.32
C SER A 46 12.92 7.53 -1.24
N LEU A 47 12.61 8.71 -0.67
CA LEU A 47 12.27 9.90 -1.44
C LEU A 47 13.40 10.30 -2.39
N ASN A 48 14.64 10.37 -1.92
CA ASN A 48 15.79 10.76 -2.75
C ASN A 48 16.04 9.77 -3.90
N LYS A 49 15.83 8.46 -3.67
CA LYS A 49 15.90 7.44 -4.74
C LYS A 49 14.81 7.65 -5.79
N LEU A 50 13.57 7.95 -5.37
CA LEU A 50 12.45 8.20 -6.27
C LEU A 50 12.66 9.48 -7.08
N LYS A 51 13.15 10.57 -6.46
CA LYS A 51 13.51 11.81 -7.15
C LYS A 51 14.51 11.55 -8.28
N LYS A 52 15.59 10.82 -7.99
CA LYS A 52 16.58 10.41 -9.00
C LYS A 52 15.98 9.52 -10.10
N CYS A 53 14.99 8.68 -9.80
CA CYS A 53 14.30 7.90 -10.83
C CYS A 53 13.45 8.79 -11.74
N PHE A 54 12.79 9.81 -11.19
CA PHE A 54 11.98 10.76 -11.94
C PHE A 54 12.83 11.64 -12.84
N GLU A 55 13.97 12.15 -12.34
CA GLU A 55 14.95 12.90 -13.14
C GLU A 55 15.47 12.09 -14.33
N LYS A 56 15.56 10.77 -14.20
CA LYS A 56 16.01 9.85 -15.25
C LYS A 56 14.87 9.34 -16.16
N GLY A 57 13.63 9.78 -15.95
CA GLY A 57 12.46 9.32 -16.71
C GLY A 57 12.08 7.85 -16.46
N GLN A 58 12.56 7.23 -15.38
CA GLN A 58 12.39 5.80 -15.10
C GLN A 58 11.10 5.48 -14.30
N CYS A 59 10.06 6.29 -14.43
CA CYS A 59 8.78 6.05 -13.76
C CYS A 59 7.62 5.96 -14.75
N ASP A 60 7.12 4.74 -14.92
CA ASP A 60 5.91 4.47 -15.70
C ASP A 60 4.66 4.84 -14.89
N ARG A 61 4.18 6.07 -15.10
CA ARG A 61 2.95 6.59 -14.48
C ARG A 61 1.69 6.07 -15.15
N VAL A 62 1.78 5.43 -16.32
CA VAL A 62 0.63 5.12 -17.17
C VAL A 62 0.19 3.67 -17.03
N THR A 63 1.10 2.72 -16.77
CA THR A 63 0.73 1.29 -16.77
C THR A 63 1.05 0.53 -15.50
N ARG A 64 2.05 0.96 -14.71
CA ARG A 64 2.54 0.17 -13.55
C ARG A 64 2.33 0.85 -12.22
N ASN A 65 2.62 2.15 -12.13
CA ASN A 65 2.70 2.83 -10.85
C ASN A 65 1.37 3.49 -10.46
N HIS A 66 0.24 2.80 -10.66
CA HIS A 66 -1.07 3.35 -10.32
C HIS A 66 -1.21 3.51 -8.81
N ILE A 67 -1.97 4.51 -8.39
CA ILE A 67 -2.28 4.74 -6.98
C ILE A 67 -3.72 4.31 -6.71
N PRO A 68 -3.96 3.31 -5.84
CA PRO A 68 -5.32 2.98 -5.43
C PRO A 68 -5.89 4.09 -4.56
N VAL A 69 -7.07 4.58 -4.94
CA VAL A 69 -7.78 5.69 -4.30
C VAL A 69 -9.19 5.28 -3.95
N VAL A 70 -9.73 5.93 -2.93
CA VAL A 70 -11.05 5.66 -2.39
C VAL A 70 -11.90 6.93 -2.46
N ILE A 71 -13.11 6.80 -3.01
CA ILE A 71 -14.05 7.90 -3.22
C ILE A 71 -15.49 7.47 -2.88
N ASP A 72 -16.29 8.40 -2.36
CA ASP A 72 -17.73 8.17 -2.18
C ASP A 72 -18.46 8.18 -3.52
N GLN A 73 -19.55 7.41 -3.64
CA GLN A 73 -20.31 7.32 -4.90
C GLN A 73 -20.85 8.68 -5.34
N SER A 74 -21.40 9.48 -4.42
CA SER A 74 -21.91 10.83 -4.74
C SER A 74 -20.80 11.75 -5.27
N GLN A 75 -19.63 11.72 -4.64
CA GLN A 75 -18.48 12.52 -5.07
C GLN A 75 -17.96 12.06 -6.44
N LEU A 76 -17.98 10.76 -6.72
CA LEU A 76 -17.61 10.23 -8.02
C LEU A 76 -18.57 10.72 -9.11
N ASP A 77 -19.88 10.68 -8.86
CA ASP A 77 -20.89 11.12 -9.83
C ASP A 77 -20.76 12.62 -10.14
N ASP A 78 -20.52 13.45 -9.11
CA ASP A 78 -20.26 14.88 -9.27
C ASP A 78 -19.03 15.15 -10.13
N VAL A 79 -17.94 14.40 -9.90
CA VAL A 79 -16.67 14.55 -10.62
C VAL A 79 -16.80 14.07 -12.07
N LEU A 80 -17.52 12.98 -12.31
CA LEU A 80 -17.82 12.48 -13.65
C LEU A 80 -18.63 13.51 -14.44
N HIS A 81 -19.66 14.10 -13.83
CA HIS A 81 -20.47 15.14 -14.44
C HIS A 81 -19.64 16.40 -14.75
N ALA A 82 -18.85 16.87 -13.79
CA ALA A 82 -17.98 18.05 -13.98
C ALA A 82 -16.89 17.83 -15.03
N SER A 83 -16.38 16.60 -15.15
CA SER A 83 -15.33 16.24 -16.12
C SER A 83 -15.88 15.83 -17.49
N GLN A 84 -17.20 15.70 -17.64
CA GLN A 84 -17.85 15.15 -18.83
C GLN A 84 -17.29 13.77 -19.24
N VAL A 85 -16.97 12.94 -18.23
CA VAL A 85 -16.45 11.57 -18.42
C VAL A 85 -17.55 10.59 -18.06
N SER A 86 -17.77 9.56 -18.88
CA SER A 86 -18.68 8.46 -18.54
C SER A 86 -17.98 7.42 -17.66
N ALA A 87 -18.73 6.78 -16.77
CA ALA A 87 -18.22 5.69 -15.94
C ALA A 87 -17.67 4.52 -16.80
N GLU A 88 -18.28 4.25 -17.95
CA GLU A 88 -17.80 3.23 -18.90
C GLU A 88 -16.39 3.55 -19.44
N ARG A 89 -16.08 4.84 -19.63
CA ARG A 89 -14.77 5.27 -20.11
C ARG A 89 -13.68 5.10 -19.05
N LEU A 90 -14.03 5.11 -17.77
CA LEU A 90 -13.09 4.77 -16.69
C LEU A 90 -12.74 3.28 -16.69
N LEU A 91 -13.72 2.41 -16.98
CA LEU A 91 -13.56 0.95 -17.00
C LEU A 91 -12.90 0.46 -18.28
N THR A 92 -13.03 1.22 -19.36
CA THR A 92 -12.30 0.96 -20.59
C THR A 92 -10.84 1.34 -20.35
N ASN A 93 -9.90 0.41 -20.52
CA ASN A 93 -8.45 0.67 -20.51
C ASN A 93 -8.05 1.53 -21.73
N ALA A 94 -8.63 2.73 -21.81
CA ALA A 94 -8.41 3.68 -22.89
C ALA A 94 -7.04 4.34 -22.70
N ASP A 95 -6.29 4.44 -23.79
CA ASP A 95 -5.06 5.21 -23.86
C ASP A 95 -5.29 6.45 -24.75
N PRO A 96 -5.19 7.68 -24.22
CA PRO A 96 -4.87 8.03 -22.83
C PRO A 96 -6.06 7.84 -21.87
N HIS A 97 -5.73 7.48 -20.63
CA HIS A 97 -6.71 7.42 -19.53
C HIS A 97 -7.43 8.78 -19.37
N PRO A 98 -8.75 8.77 -19.09
CA PRO A 98 -9.52 10.00 -18.93
C PRO A 98 -9.01 10.82 -17.74
N GLU A 99 -9.03 12.14 -17.89
CA GLU A 99 -8.65 13.08 -16.83
C GLU A 99 -9.88 13.48 -16.03
N LEU A 100 -9.82 13.30 -14.71
CA LEU A 100 -10.88 13.74 -13.80
C LEU A 100 -10.48 15.06 -13.14
N ARG A 101 -11.34 16.06 -13.32
CA ARG A 101 -11.19 17.39 -12.76
C ARG A 101 -12.00 17.50 -11.48
N PHE A 102 -11.30 17.69 -10.38
CA PHE A 102 -11.93 17.91 -9.09
C PHE A 102 -12.07 19.42 -8.82
N PRO A 103 -13.17 19.85 -8.19
CA PRO A 103 -13.30 21.21 -7.68
C PRO A 103 -12.16 21.56 -6.70
N SER A 104 -11.74 22.82 -6.69
CA SER A 104 -10.72 23.30 -5.76
C SER A 104 -11.12 23.02 -4.31
N GLY A 105 -10.22 22.41 -3.53
CA GLY A 105 -10.47 22.02 -2.14
C GLY A 105 -11.00 20.59 -1.97
N SER A 106 -11.34 19.89 -3.05
CA SER A 106 -11.68 18.47 -2.99
C SER A 106 -10.47 17.63 -2.65
N GLN A 107 -10.69 16.57 -1.87
CA GLN A 107 -9.65 15.63 -1.48
C GLN A 107 -10.04 14.22 -1.86
N LEU A 108 -9.08 13.50 -2.42
CA LEU A 108 -9.21 12.11 -2.81
C LEU A 108 -8.32 11.28 -1.88
N ARG A 109 -8.91 10.33 -1.17
CA ARG A 109 -8.19 9.53 -0.19
C ARG A 109 -7.37 8.46 -0.89
N CYS A 110 -6.05 8.59 -0.84
CA CYS A 110 -5.12 7.57 -1.32
C CYS A 110 -4.96 6.46 -0.28
N LEU A 111 -4.76 5.23 -0.74
CA LEU A 111 -4.40 4.10 0.12
C LEU A 111 -2.88 3.85 0.15
N HIS A 112 -2.16 4.28 -0.90
CA HIS A 112 -0.71 4.10 -1.01
C HIS A 112 -0.12 5.12 -1.99
N GLY A 113 1.22 5.19 -2.08
CA GLY A 113 1.92 6.03 -3.06
C GLY A 113 2.37 7.38 -2.52
N ARG A 114 2.37 7.58 -1.19
CA ARG A 114 2.77 8.83 -0.54
C ARG A 114 4.16 9.31 -0.97
N HIS A 115 5.17 8.44 -0.97
CA HIS A 115 6.53 8.82 -1.38
C HIS A 115 6.60 9.24 -2.85
N ARG A 116 5.79 8.64 -3.71
CA ARG A 116 5.74 8.98 -5.15
C ARG A 116 5.13 10.35 -5.35
N VAL A 117 3.97 10.61 -4.74
CA VAL A 117 3.31 11.91 -4.86
C VAL A 117 4.19 13.02 -4.29
N LEU A 118 4.85 12.80 -3.16
CA LEU A 118 5.79 13.77 -2.58
C LEU A 118 6.98 14.03 -3.50
N ALA A 119 7.65 12.97 -3.99
CA ALA A 119 8.77 13.13 -4.91
C ALA A 119 8.34 13.76 -6.25
N ALA A 120 7.14 13.44 -6.73
CA ALA A 120 6.58 13.94 -7.98
C ALA A 120 6.24 15.43 -7.87
N ARG A 121 5.69 15.88 -6.74
CA ARG A 121 5.42 17.30 -6.48
C ARG A 121 6.69 18.15 -6.49
N GLU A 122 7.81 17.60 -6.05
CA GLU A 122 9.10 18.31 -6.00
C GLU A 122 9.85 18.30 -7.34
N VAL A 123 9.78 17.20 -8.10
CA VAL A 123 10.58 17.02 -9.33
C VAL A 123 9.83 17.41 -10.60
N LEU A 124 8.52 17.15 -10.67
CA LEU A 124 7.76 17.32 -11.91
C LEU A 124 7.36 18.78 -12.16
N PRO A 125 7.46 19.23 -13.44
CA PRO A 125 6.98 20.55 -13.82
C PRO A 125 5.45 20.62 -13.66
N PRO A 126 4.87 21.82 -13.46
CA PRO A 126 3.43 21.99 -13.20
C PRO A 126 2.50 21.28 -14.21
N GLN A 127 2.89 21.25 -15.48
CA GLN A 127 2.11 20.64 -16.57
C GLN A 127 2.05 19.11 -16.48
N GLU A 128 2.99 18.49 -15.76
CA GLU A 128 3.09 17.04 -15.59
C GLU A 128 2.70 16.57 -14.19
N ARG A 129 2.12 17.45 -13.35
CA ARG A 129 1.68 17.13 -12.00
C ARG A 129 0.35 16.38 -11.99
N TRP A 130 0.30 15.28 -12.72
CA TRP A 130 -0.80 14.33 -12.72
C TRP A 130 -0.27 12.93 -12.37
N TRP A 131 -1.18 12.08 -11.90
CA TRP A 131 -0.91 10.67 -11.63
C TRP A 131 -2.09 9.80 -12.04
N THR A 132 -1.82 8.56 -12.45
CA THR A 132 -2.87 7.58 -12.77
C THR A 132 -3.33 6.88 -11.50
N VAL A 133 -4.63 6.85 -11.27
CA VAL A 133 -5.25 6.30 -10.07
C VAL A 133 -6.26 5.22 -10.41
N ASP A 134 -6.31 4.19 -9.57
CA ASP A 134 -7.31 3.13 -9.62
C ASP A 134 -8.39 3.43 -8.58
N ILE A 135 -9.60 3.68 -9.07
CA ILE A 135 -10.69 4.22 -8.25
C ILE A 135 -11.50 3.08 -7.64
N TYR A 136 -11.65 3.11 -6.32
CA TYR A 136 -12.50 2.22 -5.55
C TYR A 136 -13.54 3.03 -4.77
N LEU A 137 -14.71 2.42 -4.53
CA LEU A 137 -15.70 3.03 -3.64
C LEU A 137 -15.27 3.01 -2.17
N ALA A 138 -15.72 3.98 -1.39
CA ALA A 138 -15.43 4.10 0.05
C ALA A 138 -15.96 2.97 0.92
N ASP A 139 -16.95 2.23 0.43
CA ASP A 139 -17.57 1.11 1.11
C ASP A 139 -16.86 -0.24 0.86
N ILE A 140 -15.56 -0.22 0.52
CA ILE A 140 -14.71 -1.41 0.49
C ILE A 140 -14.55 -2.01 1.89
N ASP A 141 -14.53 -3.34 1.96
CA ASP A 141 -14.22 -4.08 3.19
C ASP A 141 -12.84 -3.65 3.70
N GLU A 142 -12.74 -3.54 5.03
CA GLU A 142 -11.51 -3.19 5.72
C GLU A 142 -10.42 -4.24 5.47
N GLU A 143 -10.78 -5.44 5.05
CA GLU A 143 -9.84 -6.47 4.62
C GLU A 143 -9.29 -6.21 3.21
N LEU A 144 -10.15 -5.86 2.26
CA LEU A 144 -9.75 -5.48 0.89
C LEU A 144 -8.85 -4.24 0.92
N LYS A 145 -9.22 -3.24 1.72
CA LYS A 145 -8.40 -2.04 1.94
C LYS A 145 -7.00 -2.39 2.45
N LYS A 146 -6.88 -3.31 3.41
CA LYS A 146 -5.57 -3.79 3.89
C LYS A 146 -4.81 -4.53 2.80
N ALA A 147 -5.47 -5.38 2.03
CA ALA A 147 -4.85 -6.11 0.93
C ALA A 147 -4.24 -5.15 -0.10
N LEU A 148 -4.99 -4.13 -0.54
CA LEU A 148 -4.53 -3.09 -1.46
C LEU A 148 -3.31 -2.34 -0.90
N ILE A 149 -3.34 -1.92 0.36
CA ILE A 149 -2.20 -1.25 1.01
C ILE A 149 -0.96 -2.16 1.03
N GLU A 150 -1.14 -3.45 1.34
CA GLU A 150 -0.03 -4.40 1.52
C GLU A 150 0.54 -4.97 0.21
N GLU A 151 -0.28 -5.08 -0.84
CA GLU A 151 0.15 -5.58 -2.15
C GLU A 151 0.99 -4.55 -2.92
N HIS A 152 0.60 -3.28 -2.86
CA HIS A 152 1.38 -2.18 -3.46
C HIS A 152 2.62 -1.81 -2.64
N SER A 153 2.72 -2.26 -1.37
CA SER A 153 3.94 -2.10 -0.56
C SER A 153 5.12 -2.93 -1.04
N ASN A 154 4.94 -3.83 -2.02
CA ASN A 154 5.99 -4.72 -2.55
C ASN A 154 7.05 -4.00 -3.42
N GLU A 155 6.85 -2.71 -3.75
CA GLU A 155 7.77 -1.93 -4.60
C GLU A 155 9.05 -1.50 -3.87
N GLN A 156 9.02 -1.49 -2.53
CA GLN A 156 10.22 -1.50 -1.68
C GLN A 156 10.08 -2.68 -0.73
N PRO A 157 11.04 -3.63 -0.73
CA PRO A 157 10.96 -4.78 0.17
C PRO A 157 10.80 -4.28 1.62
N PRO A 158 9.82 -4.80 2.37
CA PRO A 158 9.59 -4.36 3.74
C PRO A 158 10.84 -4.60 4.59
N SER A 159 11.07 -3.74 5.58
CA SER A 159 12.17 -3.96 6.51
C SER A 159 11.88 -5.19 7.38
N ASP A 160 12.93 -5.83 7.88
CA ASP A 160 12.80 -6.95 8.81
C ASP A 160 11.93 -6.58 10.04
N GLY A 161 12.03 -5.33 10.52
CA GLY A 161 11.18 -4.83 11.61
C GLY A 161 9.71 -4.66 11.22
N GLU A 162 9.41 -4.18 10.01
CA GLU A 162 8.04 -4.13 9.51
C GLU A 162 7.42 -5.53 9.41
N ILE A 163 8.20 -6.50 8.92
CA ILE A 163 7.78 -7.90 8.82
C ILE A 163 7.47 -8.45 10.22
N TYR A 164 8.36 -8.21 11.19
CA TYR A 164 8.15 -8.61 12.59
C TYR A 164 6.85 -8.03 13.16
N CYS A 165 6.67 -6.71 13.10
CA CYS A 165 5.49 -6.03 13.64
C CYS A 165 4.19 -6.56 13.01
N LYS A 166 4.20 -6.81 11.70
CA LYS A 166 3.04 -7.36 10.99
C LYS A 166 2.72 -8.79 11.40
N ILE A 167 3.73 -9.66 11.51
CA ILE A 167 3.56 -11.03 12.01
C ILE A 167 2.94 -11.01 13.41
N ARG A 168 3.49 -10.22 14.34
CA ARG A 168 2.97 -10.11 15.71
C ARG A 168 1.55 -9.56 15.77
N LYS A 169 1.24 -8.55 14.96
CA LYS A 169 -0.10 -7.98 14.83
C LYS A 169 -1.13 -9.03 14.39
N TYR A 170 -0.80 -9.83 13.38
CA TYR A 170 -1.73 -10.87 12.87
C TYR A 170 -1.83 -12.07 13.81
N GLN A 171 -0.75 -12.42 14.53
CA GLN A 171 -0.80 -13.42 15.60
C GLN A 171 -1.74 -13.00 16.74
N ARG A 172 -1.67 -11.74 17.21
CA ARG A 172 -2.59 -11.20 18.24
C ARG A 172 -4.06 -11.25 17.77
N LYS A 173 -4.32 -10.99 16.48
CA LYS A 173 -5.65 -11.08 15.86
C LYS A 173 -6.09 -12.51 15.50
N ARG A 174 -5.25 -13.51 15.71
CA ARG A 174 -5.46 -14.91 15.29
C ARG A 174 -5.74 -15.07 13.78
N ASP A 175 -5.22 -14.15 12.96
CA ASP A 175 -5.33 -14.21 11.49
C ASP A 175 -4.12 -14.94 10.89
N ARG A 176 -4.25 -16.27 10.77
CA ARG A 176 -3.17 -17.13 10.26
C ARG A 176 -2.80 -16.89 8.81
N TYR A 177 -3.72 -16.46 7.96
CA TYR A 177 -3.44 -16.27 6.54
C TYR A 177 -2.57 -15.03 6.34
N SER A 178 -2.96 -13.90 6.93
CA SER A 178 -2.15 -12.70 6.85
C SER A 178 -0.81 -12.89 7.53
N GLU A 179 -0.76 -13.59 8.67
CA GLU A 179 0.50 -14.01 9.29
C GLU A 179 1.40 -14.79 8.29
N MET A 180 0.90 -15.86 7.68
CA MET A 180 1.67 -16.68 6.74
C MET A 180 2.18 -15.88 5.53
N ARG A 181 1.39 -14.95 5.02
CA ARG A 181 1.80 -14.06 3.92
C ARG A 181 2.98 -13.16 4.31
N TRP A 182 3.06 -12.74 5.57
CA TRP A 182 4.20 -11.96 6.07
C TRP A 182 5.41 -12.84 6.39
N TRP A 183 5.21 -14.07 6.87
CA TRP A 183 6.29 -15.06 6.99
C TRP A 183 6.94 -15.41 5.64
N ALA A 184 6.15 -15.55 4.58
CA ALA A 184 6.63 -15.87 3.24
C ALA A 184 7.57 -14.79 2.64
N ARG A 185 7.64 -13.59 3.25
CA ARG A 185 8.55 -12.51 2.84
C ARG A 185 9.93 -12.63 3.48
N LEU A 186 10.11 -13.50 4.47
CA LEU A 186 11.41 -13.75 5.10
C LEU A 186 12.24 -14.71 4.24
N SER A 187 13.56 -14.54 4.29
CA SER A 187 14.48 -15.57 3.79
C SER A 187 14.45 -16.79 4.71
N ASP A 188 14.85 -17.96 4.22
CA ASP A 188 14.95 -19.18 5.04
C ASP A 188 15.74 -18.96 6.33
N HIS A 189 16.82 -18.18 6.26
CA HIS A 189 17.62 -17.82 7.43
C HIS A 189 16.85 -16.90 8.39
N GLY A 190 16.15 -15.89 7.86
CA GLY A 190 15.32 -14.99 8.67
C GLY A 190 14.18 -15.73 9.37
N THR A 191 13.53 -16.68 8.69
CA THR A 191 12.50 -17.55 9.25
C THR A 191 13.04 -18.33 10.45
N ARG A 192 14.19 -19.01 10.31
CA ARG A 192 14.80 -19.76 11.43
C ARG A 192 15.19 -18.87 12.60
N CYS A 193 15.76 -17.69 12.34
CA CYS A 193 16.12 -16.73 13.40
C CYS A 193 14.89 -16.25 14.16
N LEU A 194 13.80 -15.97 13.45
CA LEU A 194 12.56 -15.50 14.05
C LEU A 194 11.85 -16.61 14.84
N GLU A 195 11.84 -17.84 14.32
CA GLU A 195 11.37 -19.02 15.05
C GLU A 195 12.18 -19.25 16.33
N GLN A 196 13.51 -19.08 16.28
CA GLN A 196 14.37 -19.17 17.46
C GLN A 196 13.98 -18.11 18.48
N LEU A 197 13.84 -16.84 18.09
CA LEU A 197 13.37 -15.77 18.99
C LEU A 197 12.05 -16.15 19.68
N PHE A 198 11.09 -16.70 18.93
CA PHE A 198 9.79 -17.08 19.48
C PHE A 198 9.82 -18.28 20.44
N ARG A 199 10.88 -19.10 20.41
CA ARG A 199 11.10 -20.15 21.42
C ARG A 199 11.59 -19.60 22.76
N HIS A 200 12.22 -18.43 22.77
CA HIS A 200 12.63 -17.77 24.00
C HIS A 200 11.55 -16.80 24.48
N GLY A 201 10.75 -17.25 25.45
CA GLY A 201 9.61 -16.50 25.98
C GLY A 201 9.97 -15.09 26.46
N ASP A 202 11.10 -14.93 27.13
CA ASP A 202 11.55 -13.65 27.70
C ASP A 202 11.90 -12.63 26.60
N PHE A 203 12.66 -13.05 25.59
CA PHE A 203 12.99 -12.20 24.45
C PHE A 203 11.75 -11.86 23.63
N LYS A 204 10.87 -12.83 23.41
CA LYS A 204 9.60 -12.58 22.72
C LYS A 204 8.77 -11.52 23.45
N ALA A 205 8.64 -11.61 24.77
CA ALA A 205 7.91 -10.64 25.59
C ALA A 205 8.56 -9.25 25.52
N ALA A 206 9.89 -9.16 25.67
CA ALA A 206 10.61 -7.89 25.58
C ALA A 206 10.44 -7.21 24.21
N PHE A 207 10.49 -7.97 23.11
CA PHE A 207 10.22 -7.41 21.78
C PHE A 207 8.74 -7.06 21.58
N ASP A 208 7.80 -7.80 22.19
CA ASP A 208 6.37 -7.50 22.16
C ASP A 208 6.02 -6.18 22.86
N ASP A 209 6.73 -5.84 23.94
CA ASP A 209 6.58 -4.57 24.68
C ASP A 209 7.05 -3.37 23.84
N LEU A 210 7.96 -3.58 22.90
CA LEU A 210 8.49 -2.56 22.02
C LEU A 210 7.64 -2.32 20.76
N LEU A 211 6.60 -3.13 20.52
CA LEU A 211 5.77 -3.03 19.31
C LEU A 211 5.05 -1.68 19.19
N ASP A 212 4.79 -1.01 20.31
CA ASP A 212 4.09 0.27 20.35
C ASP A 212 5.02 1.48 20.07
N ILE A 213 6.30 1.24 19.75
CA ILE A 213 7.29 2.28 19.42
C ILE A 213 7.69 2.15 17.93
N PRO A 214 6.98 2.81 16.99
CA PRO A 214 7.18 2.61 15.54
C PRO A 214 8.60 2.94 15.06
N GLY A 215 9.25 3.94 15.66
CA GLY A 215 10.57 4.43 15.25
C GLY A 215 11.72 3.45 15.51
N LEU A 216 11.53 2.45 16.39
CA LEU A 216 12.57 1.49 16.75
C LEU A 216 12.85 0.46 15.64
N TRP A 217 11.82 0.13 14.86
CA TRP A 217 11.82 -1.02 13.95
C TRP A 217 12.51 -0.75 12.60
N GLY A 218 12.79 0.52 12.28
CA GLY A 218 13.39 0.92 11.00
C GLY A 218 14.81 0.41 10.77
N GLY A 219 15.54 0.07 11.84
CA GLY A 219 16.92 -0.45 11.79
C GLY A 219 17.05 -1.94 12.13
N MET A 220 15.96 -2.61 12.51
CA MET A 220 16.00 -4.01 12.91
C MET A 220 16.44 -4.91 11.76
N ARG A 221 17.24 -5.94 12.08
CA ARG A 221 17.60 -7.04 11.18
C ARG A 221 17.31 -8.37 11.86
N ILE A 222 16.30 -9.09 11.38
CA ILE A 222 15.90 -10.42 11.88
C ILE A 222 17.06 -11.41 11.75
N SER A 223 17.82 -11.30 10.64
CA SER A 223 19.04 -12.10 10.40
C SER A 223 20.13 -11.97 11.46
N THR A 224 20.10 -10.94 12.31
CA THR A 224 21.09 -10.73 13.38
C THR A 224 20.61 -11.17 14.75
N LEU A 225 19.33 -11.57 14.89
CA LEU A 225 18.74 -11.97 16.17
C LEU A 225 19.40 -13.22 16.74
N ASN A 226 19.88 -14.13 15.89
CA ASN A 226 20.62 -15.32 16.32
C ASN A 226 21.82 -14.99 17.22
N ARG A 227 22.49 -13.84 17.02
CA ARG A 227 23.64 -13.39 17.83
C ARG A 227 23.25 -12.94 19.24
N MET A 228 21.98 -12.56 19.46
CA MET A 228 21.47 -12.15 20.77
C MET A 228 20.93 -13.34 21.57
N ILE A 229 20.60 -14.44 20.88
CA ILE A 229 19.94 -15.62 21.43
C ILE A 229 20.91 -16.82 21.49
N SER A 230 22.19 -16.60 21.17
CA SER A 230 23.26 -17.61 21.28
C SER A 230 23.73 -17.79 22.71
#